data_AF-A0A6B2DBQ5-F1
#
_entry.id   AF-A0A6B2DBQ5-F1
#
_cell.length_a   1.000
_cell.length_b   1.000
_cell.length_c   1.000
_cell.angle_alpha   90.00
_cell.angle_beta   90.00
_cell.angle_gamma   90.00
#
_symmetry.space_group_name_H-M   'P 1'
#
loop_
_entity.id
_entity.type
_entity.pdbx_description
1 polymer ?
#
loop_
_entity_poly.entity_id
_entity_poly.type
_entity_poly.pdbx_seq_one_letter_code
_entity_poly.pdbx_strand_id
1 'polypeptide(L)'
;RRLAARAVAEHAGWRACVRGGWVGAEIELAAGQGAAAVPHAERAFETAVARGARRHAVKSGIVLAVAVRAAGRPDHREISDGLVGNALATAEECELLSLSWPAALVAADLRPGHAEEYRFRVAQVLHAVLRSADPCGRRIAGESPWVPDPGG
;
A
#
# COMPACT_ATOMS: atom_id res chain seq x y z
N ARG A 1 -17.60 8.51 7.15
CA ARG A 1 -17.28 8.75 8.59
C ARG A 1 -18.00 7.81 9.57
N ARG A 2 -19.34 7.61 9.52
CA ARG A 2 -20.06 6.75 10.50
C ARG A 2 -19.62 5.26 10.52
N LEU A 3 -19.35 4.65 9.35
CA LEU A 3 -18.92 3.25 9.27
C LEU A 3 -17.52 3.01 9.88
N ALA A 4 -16.57 3.92 9.62
CA ALA A 4 -15.23 3.86 10.20
C ALA A 4 -15.28 3.98 11.74
N ALA A 5 -16.11 4.88 12.27
CA ALA A 5 -16.31 5.03 13.71
C ALA A 5 -16.92 3.77 14.36
N ARG A 6 -17.89 3.12 13.70
CA ARG A 6 -18.49 1.86 14.19
C ARG A 6 -17.50 0.69 14.21
N ALA A 7 -16.64 0.59 13.19
CA ALA A 7 -15.61 -0.45 13.13
C ALA A 7 -14.56 -0.33 14.26
N VAL A 8 -14.33 0.88 14.77
CA VAL A 8 -13.44 1.13 15.93
C VAL A 8 -14.12 0.77 17.27
N ALA A 9 -15.45 0.87 17.34
CA ALA A 9 -16.22 0.68 18.57
C ALA A 9 -16.52 -0.79 18.91
N GLU A 10 -16.56 -1.68 17.92
CA GLU A 10 -16.55 -3.13 18.19
C GLU A 10 -15.16 -3.54 18.72
N HIS A 11 -15.07 -4.53 19.63
CA HIS A 11 -13.80 -5.11 20.10
C HIS A 11 -13.09 -5.84 18.95
N ALA A 12 -12.59 -5.05 18.02
CA ALA A 12 -12.03 -5.50 16.77
C ALA A 12 -10.58 -5.85 17.06
N GLY A 13 -10.26 -7.14 17.07
CA GLY A 13 -8.87 -7.61 17.27
C GLY A 13 -7.90 -6.88 16.33
N TRP A 14 -6.60 -6.93 16.61
CA TRP A 14 -5.57 -6.09 15.96
C TRP A 14 -5.67 -5.97 14.42
N ARG A 15 -6.13 -7.01 13.70
CA ARG A 15 -6.35 -6.96 12.25
C ARG A 15 -7.39 -5.92 11.83
N ALA A 16 -8.46 -5.78 12.59
CA ALA A 16 -9.50 -4.80 12.31
C ALA A 16 -9.04 -3.38 12.64
N CYS A 17 -8.20 -3.19 13.67
CA CYS A 17 -7.50 -1.92 13.90
C CYS A 17 -6.64 -1.54 12.67
N VAL A 18 -5.81 -2.46 12.18
CA VAL A 18 -4.97 -2.24 10.99
C VAL A 18 -5.80 -1.91 9.75
N ARG A 19 -6.84 -2.71 9.45
CA ARG A 19 -7.72 -2.48 8.29
C ARG A 19 -8.51 -1.18 8.42
N GLY A 20 -8.97 -0.84 9.62
CA GLY A 20 -9.62 0.43 9.89
C GLY A 20 -8.70 1.62 9.65
N GLY A 21 -7.41 1.50 9.98
CA GLY A 21 -6.41 2.50 9.63
C GLY A 21 -6.17 2.62 8.12
N TRP A 22 -6.14 1.50 7.38
CA TRP A 22 -6.05 1.56 5.90
C TRP A 22 -7.23 2.30 5.29
N VAL A 23 -8.46 1.92 5.66
CA VAL A 23 -9.68 2.56 5.14
C VAL A 23 -9.76 4.03 5.56
N GLY A 24 -9.38 4.36 6.79
CA GLY A 24 -9.32 5.73 7.27
C GLY A 24 -8.34 6.59 6.46
N ALA A 25 -7.12 6.10 6.26
CA ALA A 25 -6.11 6.80 5.46
C ALA A 25 -6.55 6.97 4.00
N GLU A 26 -7.15 5.94 3.39
CA GLU A 26 -7.65 5.99 2.01
C GLU A 26 -8.77 7.01 1.84
N ILE A 27 -9.71 7.11 2.79
CA ILE A 27 -10.78 8.12 2.76
C ILE A 27 -10.22 9.54 2.80
N GLU A 28 -9.25 9.80 3.69
CA GLU A 28 -8.65 11.14 3.81
C GLU A 28 -7.77 11.47 2.58
N LEU A 29 -7.02 10.50 2.05
CA LEU A 29 -6.26 10.63 0.80
C LEU A 29 -7.18 10.95 -0.39
N ALA A 30 -8.28 10.22 -0.55
CA ALA A 30 -9.27 10.46 -1.60
C ALA A 30 -9.93 11.85 -1.48
N ALA A 31 -10.00 12.41 -0.27
CA ALA A 31 -10.48 13.77 -0.01
C ALA A 31 -9.39 14.85 -0.16
N GLY A 32 -8.18 14.48 -0.60
CA GLY A 32 -7.03 15.39 -0.70
C GLY A 32 -6.44 15.82 0.64
N GLN A 33 -6.82 15.16 1.75
CA GLN A 33 -6.42 15.50 3.11
C GLN A 33 -5.23 14.66 3.57
N GLY A 34 -4.09 14.80 2.88
CA GLY A 34 -2.89 14.00 3.15
C GLY A 34 -2.43 14.03 4.61
N ALA A 35 -2.40 15.21 5.23
CA ALA A 35 -2.05 15.35 6.65
C ALA A 35 -3.01 14.61 7.60
N ALA A 36 -4.31 14.54 7.26
CA ALA A 36 -5.30 13.80 8.05
C ALA A 36 -5.20 12.28 7.86
N ALA A 37 -4.63 11.82 6.75
CA ALA A 37 -4.40 10.39 6.49
C ALA A 37 -3.27 9.79 7.34
N VAL A 38 -2.26 10.59 7.70
CA VAL A 38 -1.04 10.13 8.40
C VAL A 38 -1.36 9.42 9.72
N PRO A 39 -2.16 9.96 10.66
CA PRO A 39 -2.45 9.28 11.92
C PRO A 39 -3.16 7.93 11.76
N HIS A 40 -3.96 7.77 10.70
CA HIS A 40 -4.60 6.50 10.38
C HIS A 40 -3.59 5.46 9.88
N ALA A 41 -2.68 5.89 9.00
CA ALA A 41 -1.66 5.03 8.42
C ALA A 41 -0.59 4.63 9.45
N GLU A 42 -0.14 5.56 10.31
CA GLU A 42 0.82 5.32 11.39
C GLU A 42 0.28 4.24 12.34
N ARG A 43 -0.96 4.42 12.82
CA ARG A 43 -1.60 3.44 13.71
C ARG A 43 -1.67 2.04 13.09
N ALA A 44 -1.99 1.95 11.80
CA ALA A 44 -2.04 0.66 11.09
C ALA A 44 -0.65 0.03 10.95
N PHE A 45 0.39 0.84 10.73
CA PHE A 45 1.77 0.38 10.63
C PHE A 45 2.32 -0.08 11.97
N GLU A 46 2.22 0.76 13.00
CA GLU A 46 2.65 0.46 14.37
C GLU A 46 1.97 -0.80 14.91
N THR A 47 0.65 -0.92 14.73
CA THR A 47 -0.09 -2.11 15.17
C THR A 47 0.39 -3.37 14.45
N ALA A 48 0.67 -3.29 13.14
CA ALA A 48 1.14 -4.45 12.37
C ALA A 48 2.57 -4.86 12.76
N VAL A 49 3.46 -3.89 12.98
CA VAL A 49 4.84 -4.10 13.44
C VAL A 49 4.86 -4.70 14.84
N ALA A 50 4.12 -4.13 15.79
CA ALA A 50 4.03 -4.64 17.17
C ALA A 50 3.50 -6.08 17.25
N ARG A 51 2.77 -6.54 16.23
CA ARG A 51 2.24 -7.91 16.15
C ARG A 51 3.13 -8.86 15.35
N GLY A 52 4.27 -8.40 14.82
CA GLY A 52 5.14 -9.21 13.95
C GLY A 52 4.46 -9.66 12.65
N ALA A 53 3.38 -8.99 12.24
CA ALA A 53 2.55 -9.42 11.12
C ALA A 53 3.12 -8.93 9.79
N ARG A 54 4.20 -9.56 9.30
CA ARG A 54 5.00 -9.11 8.13
C ARG A 54 4.17 -8.62 6.94
N ARG A 55 3.22 -9.44 6.45
CA ARG A 55 2.34 -9.04 5.32
C ARG A 55 1.52 -7.78 5.61
N HIS A 56 1.03 -7.62 6.85
CA HIS A 56 0.28 -6.42 7.24
C HIS A 56 1.22 -5.22 7.39
N ALA A 57 2.43 -5.41 7.91
CA ALA A 57 3.42 -4.35 8.06
C ALA A 57 3.85 -3.82 6.68
N VAL A 58 4.11 -4.69 5.69
CA VAL A 58 4.39 -4.29 4.31
C VAL A 58 3.26 -3.43 3.75
N LYS A 59 2.01 -3.93 3.81
CA LYS A 59 0.86 -3.18 3.28
C LYS A 59 0.66 -1.84 4.01
N SER A 60 0.77 -1.82 5.34
CA SER A 60 0.68 -0.57 6.11
C SER A 60 1.82 0.40 5.81
N GLY A 61 3.03 -0.09 5.54
CA GLY A 61 4.18 0.73 5.16
C GLY A 61 3.98 1.44 3.82
N ILE A 62 3.40 0.74 2.84
CA ILE A 62 3.01 1.33 1.55
C ILE A 62 1.98 2.45 1.76
N VAL A 63 0.93 2.20 2.55
CA VAL A 63 -0.11 3.20 2.85
C VAL A 63 0.48 4.41 3.58
N LEU A 64 1.37 4.19 4.55
CA LEU A 64 2.03 5.27 5.29
C LEU A 64 2.96 6.09 4.39
N ALA A 65 3.70 5.47 3.47
CA ALA A 65 4.54 6.17 2.52
C ALA A 65 3.72 7.16 1.67
N VAL A 66 2.57 6.72 1.16
CA VAL A 66 1.65 7.56 0.38
C VAL A 66 1.05 8.68 1.24
N ALA A 67 0.60 8.38 2.45
CA ALA A 67 0.04 9.38 3.38
C ALA A 67 1.06 10.46 3.75
N VAL A 68 2.29 10.07 4.09
CA VAL A 68 3.39 10.99 4.40
C VAL A 68 3.73 11.85 3.18
N ARG A 69 3.83 11.26 1.99
CA ARG A 69 4.07 12.02 0.75
C ARG A 69 2.98 13.05 0.50
N ALA A 70 1.71 12.66 0.62
CA ALA A 70 0.57 13.53 0.40
C ALA A 70 0.47 14.66 1.45
N ALA A 71 0.94 14.42 2.67
CA ALA A 71 0.98 15.43 3.72
C ALA A 71 2.02 16.55 3.48
N GLY A 72 3.05 16.30 2.66
CA GLY A 72 3.96 17.34 2.18
C GLY A 72 4.86 18.02 3.24
N ARG A 73 5.06 17.43 4.43
CA ARG A 73 5.96 17.97 5.48
C ARG A 73 7.43 18.00 5.04
N PRO A 74 8.34 18.85 5.57
CA PRO A 74 9.70 19.00 5.02
C PRO A 74 10.49 17.70 4.80
N ASP A 75 10.30 16.71 5.67
CA ASP A 75 10.93 15.39 5.67
C ASP A 75 10.19 14.31 4.87
N HIS A 76 9.06 14.66 4.22
CA HIS A 76 8.16 13.67 3.63
C HIS A 76 8.83 12.77 2.59
N ARG A 77 9.80 13.30 1.82
CA ARG A 77 10.46 12.55 0.75
C ARG A 77 11.27 11.40 1.32
N GLU A 78 12.22 11.73 2.19
CA GLU A 78 13.10 10.76 2.84
C GLU A 78 12.32 9.69 3.58
N ILE A 79 11.30 10.08 4.36
CA ILE A 79 10.46 9.13 5.10
C ILE A 79 9.66 8.23 4.14
N SER A 80 8.99 8.82 3.14
CA SER A 80 8.20 8.05 2.17
C SER A 80 9.07 7.08 1.36
N ASP A 81 10.28 7.50 1.00
CA ASP A 81 11.26 6.67 0.29
C ASP A 81 11.75 5.53 1.18
N GLY A 82 12.12 5.79 2.43
CA GLY A 82 12.53 4.74 3.37
C GLY A 82 11.42 3.69 3.58
N LEU A 83 10.18 4.14 3.76
CA LEU A 83 9.03 3.27 3.97
C LEU A 83 8.75 2.36 2.76
N VAL A 84 8.71 2.91 1.54
CA VAL A 84 8.44 2.11 0.34
C VAL A 84 9.60 1.17 0.01
N GLY A 85 10.85 1.61 0.25
CA GLY A 85 12.05 0.77 0.08
C GLY A 85 12.03 -0.43 1.03
N ASN A 86 11.73 -0.21 2.31
CA ASN A 86 11.61 -1.27 3.30
C ASN A 86 10.44 -2.23 2.98
N ALA A 87 9.31 -1.70 2.50
CA ALA A 87 8.16 -2.50 2.09
C ALA A 87 8.50 -3.39 0.89
N LEU A 88 9.22 -2.86 -0.12
CA LEU A 88 9.72 -3.62 -1.26
C LEU A 88 10.66 -4.75 -0.81
N ALA A 89 11.71 -4.41 -0.07
CA ALA A 89 12.69 -5.39 0.42
C ALA A 89 12.02 -6.52 1.23
N THR A 90 11.11 -6.17 2.13
CA THR A 90 10.38 -7.16 2.95
C THR A 90 9.41 -7.98 2.10
N ALA A 91 8.73 -7.37 1.13
CA ALA A 91 7.84 -8.10 0.22
C ALA A 91 8.60 -9.13 -0.61
N GLU A 92 9.80 -8.78 -1.07
CA GLU A 92 10.69 -9.68 -1.81
C GLU A 92 11.21 -10.82 -0.92
N GLU A 93 11.74 -10.49 0.25
CA GLU A 93 12.26 -11.47 1.22
C GLU A 93 11.18 -12.49 1.65
N CYS A 94 9.92 -12.06 1.70
CA CYS A 94 8.78 -12.90 2.04
C CYS A 94 8.07 -13.53 0.83
N GLU A 95 8.55 -13.31 -0.39
CA GLU A 95 7.92 -13.74 -1.65
C GLU A 95 6.44 -13.28 -1.77
N LEU A 96 6.11 -12.12 -1.22
CA LEU A 96 4.77 -11.54 -1.23
C LEU A 96 4.50 -10.84 -2.56
N LEU A 97 4.46 -11.59 -3.67
CA LEU A 97 4.23 -11.04 -5.02
C LEU A 97 2.99 -10.15 -5.10
N SER A 98 1.94 -10.49 -4.36
CA SER A 98 0.71 -9.69 -4.23
C SER A 98 0.90 -8.29 -3.63
N LEU A 99 2.04 -8.03 -2.97
CA LEU A 99 2.44 -6.76 -2.38
C LEU A 99 3.73 -6.18 -3.00
N SER A 100 4.51 -6.98 -3.73
CA SER A 100 5.68 -6.48 -4.46
C SER A 100 5.29 -5.53 -5.60
N TRP A 101 4.25 -5.86 -6.39
CA TRP A 101 3.85 -4.98 -7.50
C TRP A 101 3.21 -3.65 -7.02
N PRO A 102 2.33 -3.60 -6.00
CA PRO A 102 1.82 -2.31 -5.51
C PRO A 102 2.92 -1.47 -4.86
N ALA A 103 3.87 -2.10 -4.15
CA ALA A 103 5.01 -1.38 -3.56
C ALA A 103 5.91 -0.77 -4.66
N ALA A 104 6.17 -1.52 -5.74
CA ALA A 104 6.93 -1.02 -6.88
C ALA A 104 6.17 0.11 -7.61
N LEU A 105 4.85 -0.02 -7.76
CA LEU A 105 4.04 1.03 -8.38
C LEU A 105 4.12 2.35 -7.58
N VAL A 106 3.96 2.27 -6.25
CA VAL A 106 4.15 3.44 -5.37
C VAL A 106 5.58 3.97 -5.46
N ALA A 107 6.60 3.10 -5.52
CA ALA A 107 7.99 3.55 -5.67
C ALA A 107 8.20 4.32 -6.99
N ALA A 108 7.56 3.91 -8.08
CA ALA A 108 7.61 4.62 -9.35
C ALA A 108 7.06 6.05 -9.25
N ASP A 109 5.96 6.23 -8.51
CA ASP A 109 5.32 7.54 -8.31
C ASP A 109 6.13 8.45 -7.36
N LEU A 110 6.74 7.85 -6.32
CA LEU A 110 7.50 8.60 -5.32
C LEU A 110 8.89 9.01 -5.81
N ARG A 111 9.50 8.20 -6.69
CA ARG A 111 10.88 8.30 -7.17
C ARG A 111 10.94 8.44 -8.70
N PRO A 112 10.61 9.61 -9.26
CA PRO A 112 10.49 9.79 -10.71
C PRO A 112 11.78 9.50 -11.48
N GLY A 113 12.97 9.66 -10.85
CA GLY A 113 14.26 9.32 -11.47
C GLY A 113 14.49 7.82 -11.71
N HIS A 114 13.69 6.95 -11.08
CA HIS A 114 13.75 5.48 -11.23
C HIS A 114 12.41 4.89 -11.66
N ALA A 115 11.48 5.73 -12.16
CA ALA A 115 10.11 5.31 -12.44
C ALA A 115 10.03 4.17 -13.46
N GLU A 116 10.83 4.22 -14.52
CA GLU A 116 10.84 3.18 -15.57
C GLU A 116 11.28 1.81 -15.04
N GLU A 117 12.32 1.78 -14.20
CA GLU A 117 12.80 0.56 -13.55
C GLU A 117 11.70 -0.09 -12.72
N TYR A 118 11.01 0.71 -11.89
CA TYR A 118 9.92 0.22 -11.07
C TYR A 118 8.70 -0.21 -11.89
N ARG A 119 8.31 0.54 -12.94
CA ARG A 119 7.20 0.17 -13.83
C ARG A 119 7.49 -1.13 -14.58
N PHE A 120 8.72 -1.30 -15.08
CA PHE A 120 9.15 -2.55 -15.69
C PHE A 120 9.02 -3.72 -14.71
N ARG A 121 9.45 -3.52 -13.46
CA ARG A 121 9.30 -4.52 -12.40
C ARG A 121 7.82 -4.83 -12.09
N VAL A 122 6.95 -3.81 -12.04
CA VAL A 122 5.50 -3.99 -11.87
C VAL A 122 4.96 -4.91 -12.97
N ALA A 123 5.28 -4.63 -14.24
CA ALA A 123 4.82 -5.44 -15.37
C ALA A 123 5.27 -6.90 -15.25
N GLN A 124 6.52 -7.16 -14.86
CA GLN A 124 7.04 -8.52 -14.67
C GLN A 124 6.31 -9.27 -13.55
N VAL A 125 6.15 -8.65 -12.38
CA VAL A 125 5.50 -9.28 -11.21
C VAL A 125 4.02 -9.50 -11.50
N LEU A 126 3.34 -8.51 -12.06
CA LEU A 126 1.92 -8.60 -12.38
C LEU A 126 1.66 -9.67 -13.45
N HIS A 127 2.52 -9.78 -14.47
CA HIS A 127 2.45 -10.86 -15.45
C HIS A 127 2.53 -12.24 -14.78
N ALA A 128 3.48 -12.45 -13.86
CA ALA A 128 3.61 -13.71 -13.14
C ALA A 128 2.39 -14.03 -12.25
N VAL A 129 1.88 -13.02 -11.53
CA VAL A 129 0.67 -13.14 -10.69
C VAL A 129 -0.54 -13.50 -11.54
N LEU A 130 -0.79 -12.77 -12.63
CA LEU A 130 -1.93 -13.01 -13.52
C LEU A 130 -1.80 -14.35 -14.24
N ARG A 131 -0.61 -14.74 -14.69
CA ARG A 131 -0.36 -16.06 -15.30
C ARG A 131 -0.74 -17.21 -14.36
N SER A 132 -0.55 -17.03 -13.06
CA SER A 132 -0.86 -18.02 -12.03
C SER A 132 -2.32 -17.98 -11.55
N ALA A 133 -3.07 -16.93 -11.87
CA ALA A 133 -4.48 -16.81 -11.51
C ALA A 133 -5.38 -17.69 -12.38
N ASP A 134 -6.53 -18.09 -11.84
CA ASP A 134 -7.54 -18.82 -12.59
C ASP A 134 -8.19 -17.93 -13.68
N PRO A 135 -8.92 -18.50 -14.65
CA PRO A 135 -9.53 -17.72 -15.73
C PRO A 135 -10.49 -16.62 -15.27
N CYS A 136 -11.22 -16.81 -14.16
CA CYS A 136 -12.10 -15.79 -13.61
C CYS A 136 -11.27 -14.66 -12.98
N GLY A 137 -10.26 -15.01 -12.16
CA GLY A 137 -9.35 -14.04 -11.55
C GLY A 137 -8.63 -13.17 -12.59
N ARG A 138 -8.14 -13.75 -13.69
CA ARG A 138 -7.52 -12.99 -14.78
C ARG A 138 -8.47 -12.00 -15.45
N ARG A 139 -9.72 -12.42 -15.69
CA ARG A 139 -10.73 -11.56 -16.32
C ARG A 139 -11.06 -10.36 -15.43
N ILE A 140 -11.35 -10.61 -14.15
CA ILE A 140 -11.67 -9.55 -13.18
C ILE A 140 -10.49 -8.58 -13.05
N ALA A 141 -9.25 -9.08 -13.04
CA ALA A 141 -8.08 -8.21 -12.99
C ALA A 141 -7.94 -7.34 -14.25
N GLY A 142 -8.21 -7.87 -15.44
CA GLY A 142 -8.17 -7.11 -16.69
C GLY A 142 -9.26 -6.03 -16.81
N GLU A 143 -10.38 -6.20 -16.11
CA GLU A 143 -11.48 -5.21 -16.05
C GLU A 143 -11.31 -4.20 -14.90
N SER A 144 -10.33 -4.39 -14.02
CA SER A 144 -10.17 -3.61 -12.80
C SER A 144 -9.43 -2.30 -13.07
N PRO A 145 -9.99 -1.14 -12.67
CA PRO A 145 -9.28 0.14 -12.75
C PRO A 145 -8.10 0.24 -11.77
N TRP A 146 -7.96 -0.73 -10.85
CA TRP A 146 -6.92 -0.76 -9.82
C TRP A 146 -5.70 -1.61 -10.21
N VAL A 147 -5.75 -2.28 -11.36
CA VAL A 147 -4.64 -3.06 -11.90
C VAL A 147 -4.06 -2.28 -13.07
N PRO A 148 -2.78 -1.88 -13.02
CA PRO A 148 -2.18 -1.11 -14.10
C PRO A 148 -2.15 -1.93 -15.38
N ASP A 149 -2.45 -1.27 -16.51
CA ASP A 149 -2.32 -1.88 -17.83
C ASP A 149 -0.83 -2.16 -18.11
N PRO A 150 -0.44 -3.40 -18.47
CA PRO A 150 0.92 -3.71 -18.87
C PRO A 150 1.48 -2.84 -20.02
N GLY A 151 0.61 -2.14 -20.77
CA GLY A 151 0.99 -1.27 -21.88
C GLY A 151 1.00 0.25 -21.61
N GLY A 152 0.76 0.70 -20.37
CA GLY A 152 0.62 2.12 -19.99
C GLY A 152 1.77 2.73 -19.19
#